data_AF-A0A9E5EQE8-F1
#
_entry.id   AF-A0A9E5EQE8-F1
#
_cell.length_a   1.000
_cell.length_b   1.000
_cell.length_c   1.000
_cell.angle_alpha   90.00
_cell.angle_beta   90.00
_cell.angle_gamma   90.00
#
_symmetry.space_group_name_H-M   'P 1'
#
loop_
_entity.id
_entity.type
_entity.pdbx_description
1 polymer ?
#
loop_
_entity_poly.entity_id
_entity_poly.type
_entity_poly.pdbx_seq_one_letter_code
_entity_poly.pdbx_strand_id
1 'polypeptide(L)'
;MKPMARRLDIEVTSTRDDGSFTWRQAGAKAPKGVGASELLPAGSKVGDVLRAEVEMDMDGATVVSVSVIKQRERNVTLLEITGSGIAFQPVTEVSTNKARRGDKRGDKRGAKGARGGRGERGARPGQPDGGNGDGGNGDGRNGGGRRQFTPPPPALTKRPRPTRLRAKNEHRQAVLDALKPEERVLAEVALKGGVGALRVAVKEQNTRLTKEGKLAS
;
A
#
# COMPACT_ATOMS: atom_id res chain seq x y z
N MET A 1 19.24 -27.82 -3.53
CA MET A 1 18.40 -26.61 -3.52
C MET A 1 19.37 -25.44 -3.66
N LYS A 2 19.26 -24.59 -4.69
CA LYS A 2 20.18 -23.45 -4.82
C LYS A 2 19.84 -22.45 -3.71
N PRO A 3 20.77 -22.09 -2.83
CA PRO A 3 20.51 -21.08 -1.81
C PRO A 3 20.14 -19.76 -2.51
N MET A 4 19.10 -19.10 -2.01
CA MET A 4 18.57 -17.86 -2.62
C MET A 4 19.04 -16.66 -1.82
N ALA A 5 19.98 -15.91 -2.41
CA ALA A 5 20.42 -14.64 -1.87
C ALA A 5 19.26 -13.66 -1.76
N ARG A 6 19.09 -13.06 -0.58
CA ARG A 6 18.05 -12.09 -0.25
C ARG A 6 18.66 -10.70 -0.12
N ARG A 7 17.99 -9.71 -0.69
CA ARG A 7 18.43 -8.32 -0.65
C ARG A 7 17.82 -7.61 0.57
N LEU A 8 18.65 -7.19 1.51
CA LEU A 8 18.27 -6.63 2.81
C LEU A 8 18.95 -5.28 3.06
N ASP A 9 18.27 -4.42 3.81
CA ASP A 9 18.89 -3.24 4.41
C ASP A 9 19.48 -3.65 5.76
N ILE A 10 20.79 -3.49 5.91
CA ILE A 10 21.53 -3.85 7.11
C ILE A 10 22.14 -2.61 7.74
N GLU A 11 22.27 -2.61 9.05
CA GLU A 11 22.99 -1.61 9.82
C GLU A 11 24.22 -2.28 10.43
N VAL A 12 25.38 -1.66 10.24
CA VAL A 12 26.65 -2.13 10.83
C VAL A 12 26.62 -1.86 12.33
N THR A 13 26.68 -2.90 13.16
CA THR A 13 26.60 -2.77 14.62
C THR A 13 27.97 -2.76 15.30
N SER A 14 28.98 -3.39 14.69
CA SER A 14 30.37 -3.30 15.15
C SER A 14 31.32 -3.66 14.02
N THR A 15 32.52 -3.09 14.03
CA THR A 15 33.67 -3.50 13.20
C THR A 15 34.77 -3.97 14.14
N ARG A 16 35.27 -5.18 13.94
CA ARG A 16 36.36 -5.77 14.72
C ARG A 16 37.66 -5.68 13.93
N ASP A 17 38.77 -5.72 14.66
CA ASP A 17 40.14 -5.73 14.14
C ASP A 17 40.52 -7.06 13.47
N ASP A 18 39.78 -8.13 13.75
CA ASP A 18 39.87 -9.46 13.10
C ASP A 18 39.38 -9.49 11.64
N GLY A 19 38.99 -8.35 11.06
CA GLY A 19 38.48 -8.28 9.70
C GLY A 19 37.01 -8.70 9.56
N SER A 20 36.27 -8.80 10.67
CA SER A 20 34.83 -9.08 10.66
C SER A 20 34.01 -7.88 11.13
N PHE A 21 32.76 -7.80 10.69
CA PHE A 21 31.78 -6.85 11.20
C PHE A 21 30.48 -7.55 11.57
N THR A 22 29.82 -7.07 12.62
CA THR A 22 28.47 -7.54 12.97
C THR A 22 27.43 -6.62 12.36
N TRP A 23 26.28 -7.19 12.01
CA TRP A 23 25.19 -6.41 11.44
C TRP A 23 23.83 -6.85 11.97
N ARG A 24 22.87 -5.94 11.88
CA ARG A 24 21.43 -6.19 12.09
C ARG A 24 20.66 -5.76 10.87
N GLN A 25 19.46 -6.29 10.65
CA GLN A 25 18.55 -5.67 9.68
C GLN A 25 18.20 -4.26 10.19
N ALA A 26 18.22 -3.26 9.31
CA ALA A 26 17.96 -1.88 9.67
C ALA A 26 16.64 -1.75 10.47
N GLY A 27 16.70 -1.15 11.66
CA GLY A 27 15.56 -1.02 12.58
C GLY A 27 15.25 -2.25 13.45
N ALA A 28 15.97 -3.36 13.31
CA ALA A 28 15.83 -4.52 14.18
C ALA A 28 16.59 -4.34 15.50
N LYS A 29 16.16 -5.02 16.57
CA LYS A 29 16.76 -4.87 17.92
C LYS A 29 17.96 -5.78 18.18
N ALA A 30 18.04 -6.93 17.52
CA ALA A 30 19.12 -7.91 17.71
C ALA A 30 20.02 -8.01 16.46
N PRO A 31 21.33 -8.24 16.63
CA PRO A 31 22.23 -8.55 15.53
C PRO A 31 21.78 -9.84 14.83
N LYS A 32 21.86 -9.85 13.50
CA LYS A 32 21.41 -10.95 12.66
C LYS A 32 22.55 -11.82 12.13
N GLY A 33 23.77 -11.30 12.09
CA GLY A 33 24.91 -12.06 11.58
C GLY A 33 26.24 -11.30 11.61
N VAL A 34 27.22 -11.94 11.01
CA VAL A 34 28.60 -11.46 10.83
C VAL A 34 28.90 -11.40 9.32
N GLY A 35 29.75 -10.47 8.90
CA GLY A 35 30.27 -10.37 7.53
C GLY A 35 31.74 -10.00 7.53
N ALA A 36 32.42 -10.18 6.38
CA ALA A 36 33.81 -9.79 6.19
C ALA A 36 33.92 -8.27 5.96
N SER A 37 34.84 -7.60 6.65
CA SER A 37 35.02 -6.14 6.59
C SER A 37 35.42 -5.66 5.19
N GLU A 38 36.05 -6.51 4.38
CA GLU A 38 36.42 -6.20 2.98
C GLU A 38 35.21 -5.91 2.08
N LEU A 39 34.03 -6.44 2.45
CA LEU A 39 32.80 -6.16 1.72
C LEU A 39 32.26 -4.75 2.01
N LEU A 40 32.72 -4.09 3.07
CA LEU A 40 32.25 -2.76 3.41
C LEU A 40 32.83 -1.72 2.44
N PRO A 41 31.99 -0.84 1.88
CA PRO A 41 32.46 0.31 1.11
C PRO A 41 33.46 1.16 1.90
N ALA A 42 34.44 1.76 1.23
CA ALA A 42 35.44 2.61 1.86
C ALA A 42 34.78 3.73 2.70
N GLY A 43 35.25 3.89 3.95
CA GLY A 43 34.71 4.89 4.88
C GLY A 43 33.41 4.48 5.61
N SER A 44 32.95 3.23 5.46
CA SER A 44 31.82 2.72 6.24
C SER A 44 32.12 2.71 7.75
N LYS A 45 31.17 3.17 8.56
CA LYS A 45 31.27 3.21 10.03
C LYS A 45 30.12 2.47 10.70
N VAL A 46 30.29 2.17 11.99
CA VAL A 46 29.21 1.66 12.84
C VAL A 46 28.01 2.61 12.81
N GLY A 47 26.81 2.07 12.61
CA GLY A 47 25.56 2.80 12.46
C GLY A 47 25.18 3.12 11.01
N ASP A 48 26.07 2.91 10.04
CA ASP A 48 25.71 3.10 8.63
C ASP A 48 24.71 2.01 8.18
N VAL A 49 23.69 2.46 7.44
CA VAL A 49 22.68 1.58 6.83
C VAL A 49 23.04 1.34 5.38
N LEU A 50 23.33 0.09 5.04
CA LEU A 50 23.82 -0.35 3.73
C LEU A 50 22.91 -1.43 3.16
N ARG A 51 22.94 -1.59 1.83
CA ARG A 51 22.18 -2.60 1.13
C ARG A 51 23.06 -3.83 0.95
N ALA A 52 22.69 -4.93 1.58
CA ALA A 52 23.42 -6.19 1.49
C ALA A 52 22.63 -7.26 0.72
N GLU A 53 23.37 -8.12 0.05
CA GLU A 53 22.88 -9.42 -0.41
C GLU A 53 23.33 -10.46 0.61
N VAL A 54 22.35 -11.14 1.21
CA VAL A 54 22.56 -12.09 2.31
C VAL A 54 22.05 -13.45 1.88
N GLU A 55 22.91 -14.43 2.01
CA GLU A 55 22.59 -15.85 1.82
C GLU A 55 22.21 -16.44 3.17
N MET A 56 21.14 -17.25 3.19
CA MET A 56 20.68 -17.91 4.40
C MET A 56 20.80 -19.42 4.22
N ASP A 57 21.73 -19.99 4.96
CA ASP A 57 22.02 -21.42 4.98
C ASP A 57 21.71 -22.01 6.36
N MET A 58 21.99 -23.31 6.53
CA MET A 58 21.82 -23.99 7.82
C MET A 58 22.69 -23.39 8.93
N ASP A 59 23.86 -22.84 8.57
CA ASP A 59 24.83 -22.27 9.51
C ASP A 59 24.54 -20.80 9.87
N GLY A 60 23.55 -20.17 9.24
CA GLY A 60 23.12 -18.81 9.54
C GLY A 60 23.10 -17.87 8.34
N ALA A 61 23.19 -16.57 8.62
CA ALA A 61 23.11 -15.50 7.63
C ALA A 61 24.51 -15.00 7.23
N THR A 62 24.91 -15.25 6.00
CA THR A 62 26.21 -14.85 5.46
C THR A 62 26.04 -13.70 4.47
N VAL A 63 26.84 -12.65 4.64
CA VAL A 63 26.83 -11.49 3.72
C VAL A 63 27.68 -11.82 2.49
N VAL A 64 27.08 -11.72 1.30
CA VAL A 64 27.74 -11.98 0.02
C VAL A 64 28.26 -10.69 -0.60
N SER A 65 27.47 -9.62 -0.56
CA SER A 65 27.85 -8.32 -1.10
C SER A 65 27.21 -7.18 -0.31
N VAL A 66 27.86 -6.01 -0.27
CA VAL A 66 27.34 -4.79 0.37
C VAL A 66 27.49 -3.60 -0.56
N SER A 67 26.46 -2.76 -0.63
CA SER A 67 26.40 -1.57 -1.47
C SER A 67 25.85 -0.39 -0.69
N VAL A 68 26.32 0.83 -1.02
CA VAL A 68 25.81 2.06 -0.41
C VAL A 68 24.37 2.31 -0.83
N ILE A 69 23.50 2.58 0.14
CA ILE A 69 22.16 3.08 -0.15
C ILE A 69 22.31 4.58 -0.36
N LYS A 70 22.08 5.06 -1.59
CA LYS A 70 21.95 6.50 -1.83
C LYS A 70 20.74 7.01 -1.06
N GLN A 71 20.96 7.52 0.15
CA GLN A 71 19.90 8.13 0.93
C GLN A 71 19.36 9.31 0.13
N ARG A 72 18.05 9.30 -0.08
CA ARG A 72 17.36 10.42 -0.71
C ARG A 72 17.46 11.58 0.27
N GLU A 73 18.20 12.62 -0.10
CA GLU A 73 18.30 13.84 0.69
C GLU A 73 16.88 14.35 0.97
N ARG A 74 16.46 14.21 2.23
CA ARG A 74 15.22 14.82 2.69
C ARG A 74 15.57 16.26 2.99
N ASN A 75 15.32 17.13 2.02
CA ASN A 75 15.33 18.57 2.22
C ASN A 75 14.14 18.92 3.13
N VAL A 76 14.32 18.77 4.43
CA VAL A 76 13.34 19.14 5.45
C VAL A 76 13.77 20.47 6.04
N THR A 77 12.97 21.51 5.82
CA THR A 77 13.10 22.75 6.58
C THR A 77 12.52 22.50 7.97
N LEU A 78 13.39 22.43 8.98
CA LEU A 78 12.96 22.35 10.38
C LEU A 78 12.44 23.73 10.80
N LEU A 79 11.22 23.78 11.31
CA LEU A 79 10.67 24.99 11.93
C LEU A 79 11.07 24.99 13.40
N GLU A 80 11.75 26.03 13.85
CA GLU A 80 11.99 26.28 15.26
C GLU A 80 10.71 26.85 15.87
N ILE A 81 10.12 26.14 16.84
CA ILE A 81 8.96 26.62 17.58
C ILE A 81 9.47 27.45 18.75
N THR A 82 9.54 28.76 18.58
CA THR A 82 9.70 29.68 19.71
C THR A 82 8.39 29.66 20.48
N GLY A 83 8.42 29.18 21.73
CA GLY A 83 7.26 29.27 22.63
C GLY A 83 6.80 30.72 22.76
N SER A 84 5.54 30.95 23.14
CA SER A 84 4.93 32.29 23.19
C SER A 84 5.57 33.26 24.21
N GLY A 85 6.57 32.82 24.99
CA GLY A 85 7.18 33.57 26.09
C GLY A 85 6.26 33.75 27.31
N ILE A 86 5.01 33.32 27.21
CA ILE A 86 4.03 33.39 28.29
C ILE A 86 4.23 32.18 29.21
N ALA A 87 4.33 32.43 30.52
CA ALA A 87 4.39 31.36 31.51
C ALA A 87 3.15 30.46 31.37
N PHE A 88 3.40 29.16 31.20
CA PHE A 88 2.34 28.16 31.15
C PHE A 88 1.54 28.17 32.45
N GLN A 89 0.25 28.51 32.35
CA GLN A 89 -0.69 28.45 33.47
C GLN A 89 -1.55 27.19 33.34
N PRO A 90 -1.27 26.11 34.09
CA PRO A 90 -2.08 24.92 34.04
C PRO A 90 -3.47 25.20 34.65
N VAL A 91 -4.51 25.16 33.83
CA VAL A 91 -5.90 25.19 34.30
C VAL A 91 -6.34 23.75 34.55
N THR A 92 -6.56 23.39 35.81
CA THR A 92 -7.19 22.12 36.20
C THR A 92 -8.68 22.35 36.41
N GLU A 93 -9.51 21.87 35.49
CA GLU A 93 -10.97 21.83 35.71
C GLU A 93 -11.34 20.58 36.52
N VAL A 94 -11.95 20.79 37.69
CA VAL A 94 -12.57 19.71 38.46
C VAL A 94 -14.05 19.67 38.09
N SER A 95 -14.43 18.70 37.26
CA SER A 95 -15.84 18.44 36.94
C SER A 95 -16.57 17.91 38.19
N THR A 96 -17.50 18.68 38.75
CA THR A 96 -18.33 18.28 39.90
C THR A 96 -19.55 17.45 39.49
N ASN A 97 -19.52 16.76 38.35
CA ASN A 97 -20.66 15.98 37.91
C ASN A 97 -20.74 14.67 38.71
N LYS A 98 -21.42 14.74 39.86
CA LYS A 98 -21.79 13.58 40.69
C LYS A 98 -22.84 12.76 39.94
N ALA A 99 -22.38 11.94 38.99
CA ALA A 99 -23.18 10.92 38.37
C ALA A 99 -23.75 10.00 39.47
N ARG A 100 -25.07 9.95 39.61
CA ARG A 100 -25.78 9.00 40.47
C ARG A 100 -25.47 7.59 39.95
N ARG A 101 -24.52 6.91 40.61
CA ARG A 101 -24.28 5.47 40.42
C ARG A 101 -25.59 4.72 40.72
N GLY A 102 -26.19 4.17 39.67
CA GLY A 102 -27.30 3.24 39.77
C GLY A 102 -26.80 1.93 40.39
N ASP A 103 -26.99 1.83 41.70
CA ASP A 103 -26.82 0.59 42.44
C ASP A 103 -28.17 -0.13 42.50
N LYS A 104 -28.34 -1.16 41.66
CA LYS A 104 -29.42 -2.15 41.78
C LYS A 104 -29.08 -3.40 40.97
N ARG A 105 -28.03 -4.12 41.39
CA ARG A 105 -27.99 -5.57 41.23
C ARG A 105 -28.49 -6.17 42.55
N GLY A 106 -29.70 -6.69 42.54
CA GLY A 106 -30.36 -7.30 43.70
C GLY A 106 -31.35 -8.38 43.26
N ASP A 107 -30.76 -9.53 42.93
CA ASP A 107 -31.26 -10.89 43.15
C ASP A 107 -32.70 -11.04 43.69
N LYS A 108 -33.59 -11.62 42.86
CA LYS A 108 -34.74 -12.40 43.34
C LYS A 108 -34.95 -13.61 42.44
N ARG A 109 -34.29 -14.70 42.81
CA ARG A 109 -34.75 -16.06 42.51
C ARG A 109 -36.05 -16.34 43.29
N GLY A 110 -37.03 -16.95 42.63
CA GLY A 110 -38.04 -17.81 43.27
C GLY A 110 -39.51 -17.38 43.14
N ALA A 111 -40.26 -18.09 42.29
CA ALA A 111 -41.68 -18.51 42.43
C ALA A 111 -42.27 -18.78 41.01
N LYS A 112 -42.21 -20.00 40.49
CA LYS A 112 -43.24 -21.07 40.59
C LYS A 112 -44.58 -20.71 39.90
N GLY A 113 -44.90 -21.44 38.81
CA GLY A 113 -46.25 -21.55 38.21
C GLY A 113 -46.18 -21.67 36.68
N ALA A 114 -45.98 -22.84 36.08
CA ALA A 114 -46.97 -23.89 35.76
C ALA A 114 -47.75 -23.66 34.45
N ARG A 115 -47.89 -24.76 33.67
CA ARG A 115 -48.72 -25.01 32.46
C ARG A 115 -48.04 -24.60 31.15
N GLY A 116 -47.47 -25.53 30.38
CA GLY A 116 -48.17 -26.56 29.58
C GLY A 116 -48.26 -26.05 28.13
N GLY A 117 -47.99 -26.77 27.05
CA GLY A 117 -47.61 -28.14 26.76
C GLY A 117 -47.48 -28.26 25.24
N ARG A 118 -46.84 -29.35 24.79
CA ARG A 118 -47.18 -30.10 23.56
C ARG A 118 -47.10 -29.37 22.21
N GLY A 119 -46.19 -29.84 21.35
CA GLY A 119 -46.47 -29.89 19.91
C GLY A 119 -45.27 -29.76 19.00
N GLU A 120 -44.59 -30.89 18.76
CA GLU A 120 -43.85 -31.11 17.53
C GLU A 120 -44.75 -30.87 16.31
N ARG A 121 -44.23 -30.18 15.28
CA ARG A 121 -44.57 -30.40 13.85
C ARG A 121 -43.79 -29.45 12.94
N GLY A 122 -43.17 -30.00 11.90
CA GLY A 122 -42.97 -29.29 10.63
C GLY A 122 -41.53 -29.18 10.15
N ALA A 123 -41.16 -30.05 9.21
CA ALA A 123 -39.90 -30.05 8.50
C ALA A 123 -39.97 -29.24 7.18
N ARG A 124 -38.83 -28.61 6.81
CA ARG A 124 -38.33 -28.27 5.44
C ARG A 124 -39.07 -27.15 4.66
N PRO A 125 -38.57 -26.72 3.47
CA PRO A 125 -37.25 -26.12 3.16
C PRO A 125 -37.37 -24.89 2.19
N GLY A 126 -36.32 -24.06 2.10
CA GLY A 126 -36.03 -23.27 0.89
C GLY A 126 -36.71 -21.90 0.75
N GLN A 127 -35.89 -20.85 0.62
CA GLN A 127 -36.31 -19.60 -0.03
C GLN A 127 -35.31 -19.28 -1.15
N PRO A 128 -35.77 -19.19 -2.42
CA PRO A 128 -34.99 -18.74 -3.55
C PRO A 128 -35.12 -17.22 -3.78
N ASP A 129 -34.19 -16.77 -4.61
CA ASP A 129 -34.04 -15.56 -5.44
C ASP A 129 -35.24 -14.58 -5.63
N GLY A 130 -34.88 -13.30 -5.79
CA GLY A 130 -35.76 -12.17 -6.16
C GLY A 130 -35.25 -10.88 -5.49
N GLY A 131 -34.75 -9.85 -6.17
CA GLY A 131 -35.14 -9.34 -7.48
C GLY A 131 -35.75 -7.94 -7.27
N ASN A 132 -34.97 -6.90 -7.60
CA ASN A 132 -35.38 -5.52 -7.91
C ASN A 132 -36.07 -4.66 -6.83
N GLY A 133 -35.49 -3.47 -6.58
CA GLY A 133 -36.09 -2.43 -5.75
C GLY A 133 -35.36 -1.10 -5.85
N ASP A 134 -35.40 -0.49 -7.03
CA ASP A 134 -35.13 0.95 -7.23
C ASP A 134 -36.21 1.75 -6.48
N GLY A 135 -35.83 2.38 -5.37
CA GLY A 135 -36.71 3.11 -4.47
C GLY A 135 -36.31 4.56 -4.37
N GLY A 136 -36.73 5.36 -5.35
CA GLY A 136 -36.57 6.81 -5.36
C GLY A 136 -37.50 7.54 -4.37
N ASN A 137 -36.99 8.69 -3.89
CA ASN A 137 -37.68 9.81 -3.24
C ASN A 137 -38.33 9.58 -1.86
N GLY A 138 -37.52 9.78 -0.80
CA GLY A 138 -38.00 10.21 0.50
C GLY A 138 -37.87 11.72 0.66
N ASP A 139 -38.96 12.46 0.40
CA ASP A 139 -39.12 13.86 0.83
C ASP A 139 -39.40 13.89 2.35
N GLY A 140 -38.33 13.98 3.12
CA GLY A 140 -38.36 14.11 4.58
C GLY A 140 -38.33 15.58 5.01
N ARG A 141 -39.47 16.08 5.46
CA ARG A 141 -39.61 17.41 6.05
C ARG A 141 -38.90 17.52 7.42
N ASN A 142 -38.27 18.69 7.61
CA ASN A 142 -38.05 19.45 8.85
C ASN A 142 -36.63 19.44 9.45
N GLY A 143 -36.00 20.62 9.49
CA GLY A 143 -34.83 20.87 10.35
C GLY A 143 -34.02 22.14 10.04
N GLY A 144 -34.37 23.26 10.68
CA GLY A 144 -33.40 24.31 11.04
C GLY A 144 -33.31 25.52 10.10
N GLY A 145 -33.62 26.70 10.64
CA GLY A 145 -33.49 27.98 9.94
C GLY A 145 -32.09 28.19 9.34
N ARG A 146 -32.04 28.44 8.03
CA ARG A 146 -30.81 28.85 7.32
C ARG A 146 -30.35 30.19 7.90
N ARG A 147 -29.34 30.15 8.78
CA ARG A 147 -28.49 31.31 9.03
C ARG A 147 -27.94 31.73 7.67
N GLN A 148 -28.16 32.99 7.31
CA GLN A 148 -27.69 33.56 6.05
C GLN A 148 -26.16 33.41 6.04
N PHE A 149 -25.71 32.45 5.24
CA PHE A 149 -24.33 32.07 5.08
C PHE A 149 -23.59 33.25 4.45
N THR A 150 -22.47 33.62 5.06
CA THR A 150 -21.55 34.65 4.59
C THR A 150 -21.40 34.58 3.07
N PRO A 151 -21.42 35.72 2.33
CA PRO A 151 -21.26 35.70 0.89
C PRO A 151 -19.99 34.94 0.52
N PRO A 152 -20.04 34.07 -0.52
CA PRO A 152 -18.90 33.25 -0.90
C PRO A 152 -17.71 34.16 -1.23
N PRO A 153 -16.51 33.83 -0.74
CA PRO A 153 -15.33 34.65 -0.98
C PRO A 153 -15.07 34.77 -2.49
N PRO A 154 -14.48 35.89 -2.94
CA PRO A 154 -14.23 36.13 -4.35
C PRO A 154 -13.38 35.00 -4.95
N ALA A 155 -13.76 34.56 -6.15
CA ALA A 155 -13.08 33.46 -6.84
C ALA A 155 -11.64 33.84 -7.16
N LEU A 156 -10.69 33.34 -6.36
CA LEU A 156 -9.27 33.48 -6.64
C LEU A 156 -8.92 32.72 -7.92
N THR A 157 -8.08 33.31 -8.77
CA THR A 157 -7.57 32.65 -9.98
C THR A 157 -6.84 31.38 -9.59
N LYS A 158 -7.32 30.23 -10.07
CA LYS A 158 -6.71 28.93 -9.76
C LYS A 158 -5.30 28.89 -10.34
N ARG A 159 -4.29 28.74 -9.47
CA ARG A 159 -2.88 28.60 -9.88
C ARG A 159 -2.77 27.47 -10.92
N PRO A 160 -2.04 27.65 -12.04
CA PRO A 160 -1.90 26.62 -13.06
C PRO A 160 -1.30 25.36 -12.43
N ARG A 161 -1.95 24.21 -12.66
CA ARG A 161 -1.45 22.93 -12.17
C ARG A 161 -0.22 22.52 -12.98
N PRO A 162 0.87 22.09 -12.33
CA PRO A 162 2.06 21.65 -13.04
C PRO A 162 1.73 20.44 -13.93
N THR A 163 2.29 20.41 -15.14
CA THR A 163 2.17 19.26 -16.04
C THR A 163 2.92 18.07 -15.45
N ARG A 164 2.29 16.89 -15.50
CA ARG A 164 2.94 15.66 -15.01
C ARG A 164 4.07 15.28 -15.96
N LEU A 165 5.26 15.03 -15.40
CA LEU A 165 6.35 14.41 -16.12
C LEU A 165 5.93 13.03 -16.65
N ARG A 166 6.31 12.71 -17.88
CA ARG A 166 6.06 11.41 -18.51
C ARG A 166 7.33 10.58 -18.47
N ALA A 167 7.19 9.28 -18.19
CA ALA A 167 8.30 8.35 -18.27
C ALA A 167 8.83 8.30 -19.72
N LYS A 168 10.15 8.22 -19.86
CA LYS A 168 10.79 8.09 -21.17
C LYS A 168 10.61 6.68 -21.73
N ASN A 169 10.62 6.56 -23.05
CA ASN A 169 10.45 5.28 -23.76
C ASN A 169 11.78 4.60 -24.13
N GLU A 170 12.88 4.92 -23.44
CA GLU A 170 14.24 4.46 -23.78
C GLU A 170 14.34 2.92 -23.85
N HIS A 171 13.90 2.21 -22.80
CA HIS A 171 13.93 0.73 -22.78
C HIS A 171 12.96 0.10 -23.78
N ARG A 172 11.80 0.73 -24.02
CA ARG A 172 10.83 0.26 -25.02
C ARG A 172 11.43 0.35 -26.43
N GLN A 173 12.12 1.44 -26.72
CA GLN A 173 12.76 1.65 -28.02
C GLN A 173 13.93 0.69 -28.24
N ALA A 174 14.78 0.51 -27.21
CA ALA A 174 15.90 -0.44 -27.27
C ALA A 174 15.44 -1.87 -27.58
N VAL A 175 14.31 -2.32 -27.01
CA VAL A 175 13.72 -3.63 -27.32
C VAL A 175 13.23 -3.69 -28.77
N LEU A 176 12.56 -2.65 -29.29
CA LEU A 176 12.11 -2.61 -30.68
C LEU A 176 13.25 -2.60 -31.69
N ASP A 177 14.38 -1.98 -31.34
CA ASP A 177 15.57 -1.91 -32.19
C ASP A 177 16.38 -3.22 -32.19
N ALA A 178 16.25 -4.04 -31.15
CA ALA A 178 16.87 -5.37 -31.07
C ALA A 178 16.09 -6.47 -31.84
N LEU A 179 14.85 -6.20 -32.25
CA LEU A 179 13.99 -7.15 -32.96
C LEU A 179 14.24 -7.11 -34.47
N LYS A 180 14.00 -8.24 -35.14
CA LYS A 180 14.02 -8.28 -36.61
C LYS A 180 12.90 -7.41 -37.18
N PRO A 181 13.01 -6.89 -38.42
CA PRO A 181 11.98 -6.03 -39.02
C PRO A 181 10.58 -6.65 -39.02
N GLU A 182 10.49 -7.95 -39.27
CA GLU A 182 9.24 -8.73 -39.27
C GLU A 182 8.60 -8.80 -37.87
N GLU A 183 9.43 -9.02 -36.85
CA GLU A 183 9.01 -9.13 -35.45
C GLU A 183 8.63 -7.76 -34.87
N ARG A 184 9.27 -6.68 -35.35
CA ARG A 184 9.02 -5.31 -34.92
C ARG A 184 7.60 -4.86 -35.22
N VAL A 185 7.06 -5.19 -36.40
CA VAL A 185 5.68 -4.84 -36.79
C VAL A 185 4.67 -5.45 -35.81
N LEU A 186 4.91 -6.72 -35.42
CA LEU A 186 4.07 -7.40 -34.44
C LEU A 186 4.24 -6.80 -33.04
N ALA A 187 5.47 -6.53 -32.62
CA ALA A 187 5.77 -5.91 -31.33
C ALA A 187 5.12 -4.52 -31.20
N GLU A 188 5.09 -3.71 -32.25
CA GLU A 188 4.44 -2.40 -32.24
C GLU A 188 2.93 -2.49 -32.03
N VAL A 189 2.25 -3.46 -32.66
CA VAL A 189 0.82 -3.71 -32.44
C VAL A 189 0.58 -4.25 -31.01
N ALA A 190 1.45 -5.14 -30.52
CA ALA A 190 1.40 -5.62 -29.15
C ALA A 190 1.62 -4.49 -28.12
N LEU A 191 2.46 -3.50 -28.41
CA LEU A 191 2.69 -2.35 -27.52
C LEU A 191 1.47 -1.42 -27.42
N LYS A 192 0.60 -1.39 -28.44
CA LYS A 192 -0.63 -0.57 -28.45
C LYS A 192 -1.76 -1.19 -27.64
N GLY A 193 -1.92 -2.52 -27.67
CA GLY A 193 -3.07 -3.18 -27.03
C GLY A 193 -2.85 -4.64 -26.63
N GLY A 194 -1.60 -5.05 -26.45
CA GLY A 194 -1.22 -6.41 -26.07
C GLY A 194 -1.48 -7.45 -27.16
N VAL A 195 -1.42 -8.72 -26.77
CA VAL A 195 -1.69 -9.86 -27.67
C VAL A 195 -3.10 -9.82 -28.26
N GLY A 196 -4.07 -9.22 -27.56
CA GLY A 196 -5.44 -9.03 -28.06
C GLY A 196 -5.48 -8.18 -29.33
N ALA A 197 -4.79 -7.04 -29.35
CA ALA A 197 -4.67 -6.20 -30.53
C ALA A 197 -4.01 -6.93 -31.70
N LEU A 198 -3.03 -7.80 -31.42
CA LEU A 198 -2.40 -8.66 -32.42
C LEU A 198 -3.42 -9.58 -33.11
N ARG A 199 -4.26 -10.27 -32.33
CA ARG A 199 -5.30 -11.16 -32.87
C ARG A 199 -6.31 -10.41 -33.72
N VAL A 200 -6.71 -9.21 -33.30
CA VAL A 200 -7.63 -8.37 -34.08
C VAL A 200 -6.99 -7.96 -35.40
N ALA A 201 -5.75 -7.47 -35.38
CA ALA A 201 -5.04 -7.07 -36.58
C ALA A 201 -4.86 -8.23 -37.58
N VAL A 202 -4.51 -9.43 -37.09
CA VAL A 202 -4.41 -10.64 -37.93
C VAL A 202 -5.78 -11.01 -38.53
N LYS A 203 -6.86 -10.95 -37.74
CA LYS A 203 -8.21 -11.22 -38.24
C LYS A 203 -8.61 -10.24 -39.34
N GLU A 204 -8.36 -8.94 -39.14
CA GLU A 204 -8.60 -7.92 -40.15
C GLU A 204 -7.79 -8.15 -41.43
N GLN A 205 -6.50 -8.46 -41.29
CA GLN A 205 -5.63 -8.78 -42.42
C GLN A 205 -6.14 -10.00 -43.20
N ASN A 206 -6.53 -11.08 -42.52
CA ASN A 206 -7.10 -12.26 -43.15
C ASN A 206 -8.40 -11.94 -43.89
N THR A 207 -9.31 -11.15 -43.29
CA THR A 207 -10.54 -10.74 -43.98
C THR A 207 -10.31 -9.85 -45.19
N ARG A 208 -9.20 -9.10 -45.21
CA ARG A 208 -8.80 -8.30 -46.37
C ARG A 208 -8.27 -9.19 -47.48
N LEU A 209 -7.39 -10.13 -47.15
CA LEU A 209 -6.79 -11.05 -48.12
C LEU A 209 -7.83 -12.00 -48.75
N THR A 210 -8.86 -12.41 -48.00
CA THR A 210 -9.98 -13.19 -48.57
C THR A 210 -10.81 -12.34 -49.54
N LYS A 211 -11.08 -11.06 -49.22
CA LYS A 211 -11.74 -10.13 -50.15
C LYS A 211 -10.92 -9.86 -51.41
N GLU A 212 -9.60 -9.84 -51.29
CA GLU A 212 -8.67 -9.66 -52.43
C GLU A 212 -8.43 -10.96 -53.23
N GLY A 213 -9.05 -12.09 -52.84
CA GLY A 213 -8.89 -13.37 -53.53
C GLY A 213 -7.50 -14.01 -53.39
N LYS A 214 -6.67 -13.51 -52.46
CA LYS A 214 -5.29 -14.00 -52.21
C LYS A 214 -5.21 -15.10 -51.16
N LEU A 215 -6.29 -15.33 -50.42
CA LEU A 215 -6.48 -16.55 -49.62
C LEU A 215 -7.51 -17.42 -50.35
N ALA A 216 -7.05 -18.45 -51.05
CA ALA A 216 -7.92 -19.54 -51.50
C ALA A 216 -8.46 -20.27 -50.27
N SER A 217 -9.75 -20.63 -50.28
CA SER A 217 -10.47 -21.27 -49.17
C SER A 217 -9.85 -22.57 -48.72
#